data_AF-A0A7W7RI54-F1
#
_entry.id   AF-A0A7W7RI54-F1
#
_cell.length_a   1.000
_cell.length_b   1.000
_cell.length_c   1.000
_cell.angle_alpha   90.00
_cell.angle_beta   90.00
_cell.angle_gamma   90.00
#
_symmetry.space_group_name_H-M   'P 1'
#
loop_
_entity.id
_entity.type
_entity.pdbx_description
1 polymer ?
#
loop_
_entity_poly.entity_id
_entity_poly.type
_entity_poly.pdbx_seq_one_letter_code
_entity_poly.pdbx_strand_id
1 'polypeptide(L)'
;MTHDEEPVAHPAAVTDLAADLAERRALDDTRRRHRRKRRWSRALHRIDLADLREQVATAAHERRERRESTHGDSALARLYRQASLAGERARISSQIKQSGEVRALRVQRVRVVSLAVLVPVLVAFAAWSTAGVHHGFMTLLDITAGTAMWVTGWGVEPALVTIVAGIIIVRAVLRSSGGDLGWRATVAEWVALSTSIALNMAGHWPDALSLATVAALVAHSIGPLGAAGTAWLIGIVDDAVSQAKPWDGARRLDEMELGQRGVSVSRPASGTGAVPLQASHGTAPELPGPVSPGLSHPGGPGRLTSHPAASQGETSRGTVPVSPTPETVRETPETAAPRPTAASETPGTASHETRDDGGETTEVVIPDFVPEEWDDRKRLVIATYEAARENGEPHSGGVISARTGVPKSTTCRYIKDYLAGE
;
A
#
# COMPACT_ATOMS: atom_id res chain seq x y z
N MET A 1 -50.53 -117.53 35.75
CA MET A 1 -51.03 -116.84 36.95
C MET A 1 -49.87 -116.08 37.54
N THR A 2 -49.71 -114.83 37.13
CA THR A 2 -48.65 -113.89 37.54
C THR A 2 -49.31 -112.88 38.46
N HIS A 3 -48.88 -112.86 39.72
CA HIS A 3 -49.40 -111.94 40.73
C HIS A 3 -48.80 -110.54 40.51
N ASP A 4 -49.67 -109.57 40.22
CA ASP A 4 -49.43 -108.15 40.36
C ASP A 4 -49.33 -107.81 41.85
N GLU A 5 -48.15 -107.40 42.30
CA GLU A 5 -47.96 -106.70 43.58
C GLU A 5 -48.06 -105.19 43.33
N GLU A 6 -49.21 -104.61 43.66
CA GLU A 6 -49.38 -103.16 43.79
C GLU A 6 -48.54 -102.65 44.98
N PRO A 7 -47.61 -101.71 44.78
CA PRO A 7 -46.87 -101.11 45.88
C PRO A 7 -47.76 -100.14 46.67
N VAL A 8 -48.05 -100.51 47.92
CA VAL A 8 -48.76 -99.67 48.89
C VAL A 8 -47.94 -98.39 49.15
N ALA A 9 -48.45 -97.25 48.69
CA ALA A 9 -47.84 -95.93 48.91
C ALA A 9 -47.93 -95.52 50.39
N HIS A 10 -46.79 -95.44 51.07
CA HIS A 10 -46.69 -94.97 52.45
C HIS A 10 -47.01 -93.46 52.55
N PRO A 11 -48.04 -93.04 53.30
CA PRO A 11 -48.45 -91.62 53.40
C PRO A 11 -47.39 -90.71 54.05
N ALA A 12 -46.47 -91.27 54.84
CA ALA A 12 -45.35 -90.54 55.45
C ALA A 12 -44.33 -90.03 54.42
N ALA A 13 -44.13 -90.76 53.32
CA ALA A 13 -43.22 -90.33 52.24
C ALA A 13 -43.75 -89.11 51.47
N VAL A 14 -45.08 -88.92 51.44
CA VAL A 14 -45.72 -87.79 50.76
C VAL A 14 -45.61 -86.50 51.59
N THR A 15 -45.71 -86.59 52.91
CA THR A 15 -45.56 -85.45 53.82
C THR A 15 -44.12 -84.94 53.88
N ASP A 16 -43.13 -85.84 53.90
CA ASP A 16 -41.71 -85.47 53.90
C ASP A 16 -41.30 -84.83 52.57
N LEU A 17 -41.81 -85.35 51.46
CA LEU A 17 -41.61 -84.75 50.13
C LEU A 17 -42.26 -83.36 50.03
N ALA A 18 -43.44 -83.17 50.63
CA ALA A 18 -44.10 -81.88 50.66
C ALA A 18 -43.32 -80.84 51.49
N ALA A 19 -42.73 -81.27 52.61
CA ALA A 19 -41.87 -80.43 53.46
C ALA A 19 -40.56 -80.05 52.74
N ASP A 20 -39.86 -81.00 52.11
CA ASP A 20 -38.64 -80.74 51.33
C ASP A 20 -38.93 -79.81 50.12
N LEU A 21 -40.07 -80.01 49.43
CA LEU A 21 -40.48 -79.10 48.37
C LEU A 21 -40.81 -77.69 48.87
N ALA A 22 -41.40 -77.55 50.06
CA ALA A 22 -41.67 -76.25 50.66
C ALA A 22 -40.37 -75.52 51.04
N GLU A 23 -39.41 -76.24 51.62
CA GLU A 23 -38.08 -75.71 51.95
C GLU A 23 -37.31 -75.28 50.70
N ARG A 24 -37.30 -76.11 49.64
CA ARG A 24 -36.68 -75.76 48.36
C ARG A 24 -37.32 -74.53 47.72
N ARG A 25 -38.65 -74.39 47.79
CA ARG A 25 -39.36 -73.18 47.31
C ARG A 25 -38.96 -71.94 48.10
N ALA A 26 -38.84 -72.03 49.43
CA ALA A 26 -38.41 -70.91 50.27
C ALA A 26 -36.97 -70.46 49.99
N LEU A 27 -36.05 -71.41 49.78
CA LEU A 27 -34.68 -71.14 49.37
C LEU A 27 -34.62 -70.49 47.98
N ASP A 28 -35.39 -71.01 47.03
CA ASP A 28 -35.47 -70.44 45.68
C ASP A 28 -36.07 -69.03 45.66
N ASP A 29 -37.10 -68.77 46.47
CA ASP A 29 -37.66 -67.42 46.62
C ASP A 29 -36.64 -66.44 47.21
N THR A 30 -35.87 -66.87 48.21
CA THR A 30 -34.79 -66.06 48.79
C THR A 30 -33.71 -65.77 47.75
N ARG A 31 -33.29 -66.78 46.97
CA ARG A 31 -32.36 -66.64 45.85
C ARG A 31 -32.89 -65.69 44.77
N ARG A 32 -34.19 -65.77 44.44
CA ARG A 32 -34.85 -64.88 43.47
C ARG A 32 -34.87 -63.43 43.99
N ARG A 33 -35.22 -63.20 45.26
CA ARG A 33 -35.19 -61.87 45.88
C ARG A 33 -33.79 -61.26 45.88
N HIS A 34 -32.78 -62.05 46.26
CA HIS A 34 -31.38 -61.59 46.23
C HIS A 34 -30.90 -61.26 44.81
N ARG A 35 -31.25 -62.11 43.83
CA ARG A 35 -30.95 -61.84 42.41
C ARG A 35 -31.63 -60.56 41.93
N ARG A 36 -32.90 -60.32 42.29
CA ARG A 36 -33.61 -59.06 41.97
C ARG A 36 -32.94 -57.85 42.61
N LYS A 37 -32.61 -57.92 43.90
CA LYS A 37 -31.93 -56.83 44.62
C LYS A 37 -30.56 -56.50 44.01
N ARG A 38 -29.77 -57.52 43.63
CA ARG A 38 -28.49 -57.32 42.92
C ARG A 38 -28.67 -56.69 41.55
N ARG A 39 -29.67 -57.11 40.78
CA ARG A 39 -29.97 -56.49 39.47
C ARG A 39 -30.40 -55.03 39.64
N TRP A 40 -31.25 -54.75 40.62
CA TRP A 40 -31.72 -53.40 40.93
C TRP A 40 -30.57 -52.47 41.35
N SER A 41 -29.72 -52.91 42.28
CA SER A 41 -28.55 -52.14 42.70
C SER A 41 -27.57 -51.86 41.56
N ARG A 42 -27.36 -52.83 40.65
CA ARG A 42 -26.56 -52.62 39.43
C ARG A 42 -27.21 -51.64 38.46
N ALA A 43 -28.54 -51.65 38.35
CA ALA A 43 -29.26 -50.71 37.50
C ALA A 43 -29.14 -49.28 38.03
N LEU A 44 -29.39 -49.07 39.33
CA LEU A 44 -29.19 -47.78 39.98
C LEU A 44 -27.75 -47.27 39.84
N HIS A 45 -26.77 -48.12 40.14
CA HIS A 45 -25.36 -47.74 39.99
C HIS A 45 -24.99 -47.35 38.54
N ARG A 46 -25.63 -47.96 37.53
CA ARG A 46 -25.43 -47.57 36.13
C ARG A 46 -26.06 -46.22 35.80
N ILE A 47 -27.21 -45.90 36.40
CA ILE A 47 -27.86 -44.59 36.26
C ILE A 47 -26.97 -43.52 36.90
N ASP A 48 -26.53 -43.72 38.15
CA ASP A 48 -25.65 -42.77 38.84
C ASP A 48 -24.34 -42.52 38.07
N LEU A 49 -23.75 -43.57 37.48
CA LEU A 49 -22.57 -43.44 36.63
C LEU A 49 -22.85 -42.73 35.30
N ALA A 50 -24.06 -42.85 34.75
CA ALA A 50 -24.45 -42.14 33.54
C ALA A 50 -24.61 -40.64 33.83
N ASP A 51 -25.29 -40.29 34.92
CA ASP A 51 -25.49 -38.90 35.34
C ASP A 51 -24.15 -38.21 35.66
N LEU A 52 -23.23 -38.90 36.36
CA LEU A 52 -21.89 -38.39 36.61
C LEU A 52 -21.11 -38.17 35.31
N ARG A 53 -21.23 -39.07 34.33
CA ARG A 53 -20.58 -38.90 33.02
C ARG A 53 -21.15 -37.71 32.26
N GLU A 54 -22.45 -37.51 32.32
CA GLU A 54 -23.12 -36.36 31.71
C GLU A 54 -22.66 -35.04 32.37
N GLN A 55 -22.65 -34.97 33.70
CA GLN A 55 -22.14 -33.79 34.41
C GLN A 55 -20.68 -33.48 34.07
N VAL A 56 -19.81 -34.50 34.00
CA VAL A 56 -18.41 -34.33 33.59
C VAL A 56 -18.31 -33.87 32.14
N ALA A 57 -19.14 -34.41 31.24
CA ALA A 57 -19.18 -34.01 29.84
C ALA A 57 -19.62 -32.55 29.68
N THR A 58 -20.69 -32.14 30.36
CA THR A 58 -21.20 -30.75 30.33
C THR A 58 -20.17 -29.78 30.92
N ALA A 59 -19.58 -30.10 32.08
CA ALA A 59 -18.53 -29.27 32.67
C ALA A 59 -17.25 -29.21 31.81
N ALA A 60 -16.94 -30.26 31.04
CA ALA A 60 -15.85 -30.23 30.07
C ALA A 60 -16.20 -29.34 28.86
N HIS A 61 -17.44 -29.40 28.38
CA HIS A 61 -17.92 -28.57 27.27
C HIS A 61 -17.91 -27.08 27.63
N GLU A 62 -18.44 -26.70 28.79
CA GLU A 62 -18.41 -25.31 29.26
C GLU A 62 -16.98 -24.78 29.45
N ARG A 63 -16.05 -25.61 29.92
CA ARG A 63 -14.63 -25.22 30.04
C ARG A 63 -14.00 -25.00 28.68
N ARG A 64 -14.39 -25.78 27.68
CA ARG A 64 -13.94 -25.60 26.29
C ARG A 64 -14.51 -24.33 25.69
N GLU A 65 -15.81 -24.08 25.85
CA GLU A 65 -16.48 -22.87 25.35
C GLU A 65 -15.91 -21.59 25.98
N ARG A 66 -15.63 -21.61 27.29
CA ARG A 66 -14.96 -20.50 27.99
C ARG A 66 -13.55 -20.23 27.44
N ARG A 67 -12.78 -21.27 27.11
CA ARG A 67 -11.45 -21.13 26.49
C ARG A 67 -11.54 -20.55 25.08
N GLU A 68 -12.46 -21.07 24.26
CA GLU A 68 -12.69 -20.58 22.89
C GLU A 68 -13.15 -19.12 22.89
N SER A 69 -14.04 -18.74 23.82
CA SER A 69 -14.48 -17.34 24.01
C SER A 69 -13.33 -16.43 24.43
N THR A 70 -12.52 -16.84 25.42
CA THR A 70 -11.34 -16.07 25.87
C THR A 70 -10.34 -15.87 24.72
N HIS A 71 -10.13 -16.89 23.88
CA HIS A 71 -9.28 -16.77 22.70
C HIS A 71 -9.87 -15.80 21.66
N GLY A 72 -11.18 -15.87 21.40
CA GLY A 72 -11.89 -14.94 20.52
C GLY A 72 -11.76 -13.48 20.99
N ASP A 73 -12.02 -13.23 22.26
CA ASP A 73 -11.92 -11.89 22.86
C ASP A 73 -10.49 -11.34 22.79
N SER A 74 -9.49 -12.18 23.07
CA SER A 74 -8.08 -11.78 22.96
C SER A 74 -7.68 -11.45 21.51
N ALA A 75 -8.22 -12.18 20.53
CA ALA A 75 -7.98 -11.93 19.11
C ALA A 75 -8.63 -10.62 18.66
N LEU A 76 -9.90 -10.38 19.02
CA LEU A 76 -10.60 -9.12 18.77
C LEU A 76 -9.88 -7.94 19.42
N ALA A 77 -9.46 -8.06 20.69
CA ALA A 77 -8.71 -7.02 21.38
C ALA A 77 -7.35 -6.71 20.72
N ARG A 78 -6.70 -7.69 20.09
CA ARG A 78 -5.50 -7.44 19.27
C ARG A 78 -5.83 -6.69 17.99
N LEU A 79 -6.88 -7.09 17.27
CA LEU A 79 -7.32 -6.41 16.05
C LEU A 79 -7.73 -4.96 16.32
N TYR A 80 -8.47 -4.69 17.40
CA TYR A 80 -8.82 -3.33 17.80
C TYR A 80 -7.59 -2.48 18.14
N ARG A 81 -6.61 -3.04 18.86
CA ARG A 81 -5.33 -2.34 19.12
C ARG A 81 -4.54 -2.06 17.85
N GLN A 82 -4.50 -3.01 16.92
CA GLN A 82 -3.85 -2.79 15.62
C GLN A 82 -4.56 -1.72 14.80
N ALA A 83 -5.90 -1.74 14.76
CA ALA A 83 -6.70 -0.74 14.07
C ALA A 83 -6.55 0.65 14.70
N SER A 84 -6.51 0.75 16.04
CA SER A 84 -6.29 2.04 16.72
C SER A 84 -4.90 2.60 16.43
N LEU A 85 -3.86 1.76 16.47
CA LEU A 85 -2.49 2.16 16.13
C LEU A 85 -2.38 2.58 14.65
N ALA A 86 -3.05 1.87 13.74
CA ALA A 86 -3.10 2.24 12.33
C ALA A 86 -3.83 3.58 12.12
N GLY A 87 -4.93 3.81 12.83
CA GLY A 87 -5.68 5.08 12.80
C GLY A 87 -4.87 6.26 13.34
N GLU A 88 -4.14 6.07 14.45
CA GLU A 88 -3.25 7.07 15.02
C GLU A 88 -2.10 7.41 14.07
N ARG A 89 -1.45 6.39 13.49
CA ARG A 89 -0.41 6.58 12.47
C ARG A 89 -0.94 7.32 11.26
N ALA A 90 -2.13 6.97 10.76
CA ALA A 90 -2.76 7.67 9.65
C ALA A 90 -3.01 9.15 9.99
N ARG A 91 -3.53 9.44 11.18
CA ARG A 91 -3.75 10.81 11.67
C ARG A 91 -2.45 11.60 11.79
N ILE A 92 -1.43 11.04 12.43
CA ILE A 92 -0.10 11.67 12.55
C ILE A 92 0.50 11.92 11.17
N SER A 93 0.45 10.92 10.27
CA SER A 93 0.94 11.07 8.90
C SER A 93 0.19 12.16 8.14
N SER A 94 -1.11 12.33 8.37
CA SER A 94 -1.91 13.39 7.74
C SER A 94 -1.51 14.77 8.26
N GLN A 95 -1.24 14.90 9.57
CA GLN A 95 -0.77 16.14 10.19
C GLN A 95 0.63 16.50 9.70
N ILE A 96 1.55 15.55 9.65
CA ILE A 96 2.89 15.73 9.07
C ILE A 96 2.79 16.14 7.60
N LYS A 97 1.91 15.49 6.81
CA LYS A 97 1.69 15.86 5.40
C LYS A 97 1.13 17.26 5.20
N GLN A 98 0.50 17.84 6.22
CA GLN A 98 -0.01 19.21 6.23
C GLN A 98 1.00 20.21 6.80
N SER A 99 2.16 19.77 7.30
CA SER A 99 3.17 20.66 7.88
C SER A 99 3.74 21.64 6.88
N GLY A 100 4.18 22.79 7.39
CA GLY A 100 4.90 23.79 6.62
C GLY A 100 6.17 23.22 5.97
N GLU A 101 6.94 22.38 6.67
CA GLU A 101 8.15 21.77 6.09
C GLU A 101 7.83 20.84 4.92
N VAL A 102 6.81 19.98 5.05
CA VAL A 102 6.46 19.05 3.96
C VAL A 102 5.93 19.82 2.76
N ARG A 103 5.18 20.90 2.97
CA ARG A 103 4.76 21.81 1.89
C ARG A 103 5.97 22.49 1.24
N ALA A 104 6.94 22.98 2.01
CA ALA A 104 8.17 23.59 1.50
C ALA A 104 9.01 22.58 0.69
N LEU A 105 9.17 21.35 1.18
CA LEU A 105 9.85 20.27 0.47
C LEU A 105 9.14 19.90 -0.83
N ARG A 106 7.80 19.90 -0.87
CA ARG A 106 7.04 19.68 -2.11
C ARG A 106 7.27 20.81 -3.10
N VAL A 107 7.24 22.06 -2.66
CA VAL A 107 7.51 23.23 -3.50
C VAL A 107 8.93 23.16 -4.07
N GLN A 108 9.93 22.83 -3.24
CA GLN A 108 11.31 22.63 -3.69
C GLN A 108 11.44 21.45 -4.67
N ARG A 109 10.76 20.33 -4.41
CA ARG A 109 10.73 19.18 -5.34
C ARG A 109 10.11 19.56 -6.68
N VAL A 110 9.03 20.33 -6.68
CA VAL A 110 8.41 20.84 -7.92
C VAL A 110 9.43 21.66 -8.71
N ARG A 111 10.16 22.58 -8.06
CA ARG A 111 11.23 23.37 -8.69
C ARG A 111 12.32 22.49 -9.31
N VAL A 112 12.81 21.50 -8.58
CA VAL A 112 13.86 20.59 -9.06
C VAL A 112 13.35 19.76 -10.24
N VAL A 113 12.16 19.19 -10.14
CA VAL A 113 11.57 18.36 -11.21
C VAL A 113 11.28 19.20 -12.45
N SER A 114 10.73 20.42 -12.29
CA SER A 114 10.46 21.30 -13.42
C SER A 114 11.76 21.72 -14.12
N LEU A 115 12.82 22.06 -13.38
CA LEU A 115 14.12 22.37 -13.96
C LEU A 115 14.74 21.15 -14.64
N ALA A 116 14.66 19.97 -14.02
CA ALA A 116 15.19 18.73 -14.60
C ALA A 116 14.51 18.36 -15.93
N VAL A 117 13.25 18.77 -16.15
CA VAL A 117 12.53 18.55 -17.41
C VAL A 117 12.75 19.70 -18.40
N LEU A 118 12.64 20.95 -17.96
CA LEU A 118 12.68 22.11 -18.85
C LEU A 118 14.10 22.43 -19.36
N VAL A 119 15.14 22.14 -18.58
CA VAL A 119 16.54 22.39 -19.00
C VAL A 119 16.92 21.51 -20.21
N PRO A 120 16.69 20.18 -20.22
CA PRO A 120 16.94 19.37 -21.42
C PRO A 120 16.13 19.82 -22.64
N VAL A 121 14.86 20.22 -22.45
CA VAL A 121 14.02 20.74 -23.54
C VAL A 121 14.61 22.03 -24.10
N LEU A 122 15.07 22.94 -23.24
CA LEU A 122 15.78 24.15 -23.63
C LEU A 122 17.06 23.83 -24.42
N VAL A 123 17.85 22.86 -23.96
CA VAL A 123 19.07 22.41 -24.65
C VAL A 123 18.74 21.81 -26.02
N ALA A 124 17.66 21.03 -26.14
CA ALA A 124 17.23 20.47 -27.42
C ALA A 124 16.81 21.56 -28.42
N PHE A 125 16.03 22.56 -27.99
CA PHE A 125 15.66 23.69 -28.84
C PHE A 125 16.87 24.57 -29.19
N ALA A 126 17.78 24.78 -28.24
CA ALA A 126 19.04 25.48 -28.51
C ALA A 126 19.86 24.75 -29.57
N ALA A 127 20.03 23.43 -29.44
CA ALA A 127 20.77 22.63 -30.41
C ALA A 127 20.10 22.62 -31.80
N TRP A 128 18.77 22.57 -31.86
CA TRP A 128 18.02 22.69 -33.11
C TRP A 128 18.21 24.05 -33.76
N SER A 129 18.16 25.11 -32.95
CA SER A 129 18.40 26.47 -33.39
C SER A 129 19.83 26.62 -33.96
N THR A 130 20.84 25.97 -33.33
CA THR A 130 22.27 25.96 -33.75
C THR A 130 22.46 25.71 -35.24
N ALA A 131 21.72 24.76 -35.79
CA ALA A 131 21.80 24.43 -37.20
C ALA A 131 21.25 25.55 -38.11
N GLY A 132 20.18 26.22 -37.68
CA GLY A 132 19.50 27.28 -38.44
C GLY A 132 20.29 28.58 -38.52
N VAL A 133 20.81 29.08 -37.40
CA VAL A 133 21.62 30.33 -37.42
C VAL A 133 22.96 30.08 -38.08
N HIS A 134 23.58 28.92 -37.88
CA HIS A 134 24.81 28.57 -38.59
C HIS A 134 24.59 28.65 -40.10
N HIS A 135 23.54 28.01 -40.62
CA HIS A 135 23.21 28.08 -42.04
C HIS A 135 22.99 29.53 -42.50
N GLY A 136 22.18 30.31 -41.79
CA GLY A 136 21.92 31.70 -42.17
C GLY A 136 23.12 32.63 -42.10
N PHE A 137 23.99 32.44 -41.11
CA PHE A 137 25.23 33.19 -40.98
C PHE A 137 26.21 32.88 -42.13
N MET A 138 26.31 31.60 -42.53
CA MET A 138 27.15 31.20 -43.67
C MET A 138 26.62 31.80 -44.98
N THR A 139 25.30 31.79 -45.19
CA THR A 139 24.66 32.35 -46.38
C THR A 139 24.82 33.87 -46.44
N LEU A 140 24.66 34.58 -45.32
CA LEU A 140 24.78 36.05 -45.27
C LEU A 140 26.19 36.56 -45.54
N LEU A 141 27.21 35.81 -45.14
CA LEU A 141 28.62 36.19 -45.27
C LEU A 141 29.33 35.51 -46.45
N ASP A 142 28.60 34.72 -47.25
CA ASP A 142 29.13 33.95 -48.37
C ASP A 142 30.34 33.08 -47.98
N ILE A 143 30.27 32.45 -46.80
CA ILE A 143 31.38 31.67 -46.25
C ILE A 143 31.31 30.24 -46.79
N THR A 144 32.38 29.84 -47.49
CA THR A 144 32.51 28.46 -47.98
C THR A 144 32.73 27.46 -46.84
N ALA A 145 32.09 26.28 -46.95
CA ALA A 145 32.27 25.17 -46.03
C ALA A 145 33.74 24.74 -45.92
N GLY A 146 34.18 24.41 -44.70
CA GLY A 146 35.55 23.97 -44.42
C GLY A 146 36.56 25.08 -44.12
N THR A 147 36.15 26.35 -44.17
CA THR A 147 36.99 27.47 -43.73
C THR A 147 37.04 27.59 -42.20
N ALA A 148 38.06 28.26 -41.64
CA ALA A 148 38.11 28.53 -40.20
C ALA A 148 36.88 29.34 -39.72
N MET A 149 36.39 30.25 -40.58
CA MET A 149 35.15 31.01 -40.37
C MET A 149 33.90 30.11 -40.30
N TRP A 150 33.89 28.99 -41.02
CA TRP A 150 32.80 28.01 -40.96
C TRP A 150 32.72 27.33 -39.59
N VAL A 151 33.87 27.03 -38.98
CA VAL A 151 33.95 26.46 -37.63
C VAL A 151 33.59 27.49 -36.57
N THR A 152 34.06 28.74 -36.68
CA THR A 152 33.73 29.79 -35.69
C THR A 152 32.25 30.15 -35.70
N GLY A 153 31.55 30.01 -36.83
CA GLY A 153 30.11 30.18 -36.92
C GLY A 153 29.32 29.29 -35.95
N TRP A 154 29.82 28.08 -35.64
CA TRP A 154 29.20 27.20 -34.64
C TRP A 154 29.23 27.77 -33.21
N GLY A 155 30.16 28.68 -32.92
CA GLY A 155 30.28 29.33 -31.61
C GLY A 155 29.36 30.54 -31.40
N VAL A 156 28.88 31.16 -32.48
CA VAL A 156 28.06 32.38 -32.42
C VAL A 156 26.72 32.10 -31.73
N GLU A 157 26.11 30.97 -32.04
CA GLU A 157 24.80 30.64 -31.52
C GLU A 157 24.78 30.23 -30.04
N PRO A 158 25.64 29.30 -29.57
CA PRO A 158 25.77 29.04 -28.13
C PRO A 158 26.04 30.31 -27.33
N ALA A 159 26.80 31.26 -27.88
CA ALA A 159 27.05 32.55 -27.24
C ALA A 159 25.77 33.40 -27.11
N LEU A 160 24.99 33.55 -28.18
CA LEU A 160 23.71 34.26 -28.15
C LEU A 160 22.70 33.61 -27.21
N VAL A 161 22.56 32.27 -27.28
CA VAL A 161 21.69 31.50 -26.39
C VAL A 161 22.12 31.68 -24.94
N THR A 162 23.42 31.63 -24.64
CA THR A 162 23.96 31.84 -23.28
C THR A 162 23.64 33.23 -22.76
N ILE A 163 23.74 34.27 -23.60
CA ILE A 163 23.38 35.64 -23.21
C ILE A 163 21.89 35.75 -22.87
N VAL A 164 21.01 35.26 -23.76
CA VAL A 164 19.55 35.33 -23.56
C VAL A 164 19.12 34.50 -22.35
N ALA A 165 19.54 33.23 -22.28
CA ALA A 165 19.25 32.36 -21.15
C ALA A 165 19.81 32.94 -19.84
N GLY A 166 21.02 33.52 -19.88
CA GLY A 166 21.63 34.21 -18.75
C GLY A 166 20.79 35.39 -18.25
N ILE A 167 20.29 36.25 -19.14
CA ILE A 167 19.40 37.36 -18.77
C ILE A 167 18.11 36.85 -18.13
N ILE A 168 17.49 35.81 -18.70
CA ILE A 168 16.26 35.21 -18.18
C ILE A 168 16.49 34.60 -16.79
N ILE A 169 17.59 33.86 -16.60
CA ILE A 169 17.98 33.26 -15.30
C ILE A 169 18.25 34.35 -14.27
N VAL A 170 19.05 35.37 -14.61
CA VAL A 170 19.34 36.50 -13.71
C VAL A 170 18.05 37.22 -13.31
N ARG A 171 17.10 37.35 -14.24
CA ARG A 171 15.78 37.93 -13.97
C ARG A 171 14.95 37.09 -13.02
N ALA A 172 14.89 35.78 -13.24
CA ALA A 172 14.21 34.87 -12.33
C ALA A 172 14.83 34.93 -10.92
N VAL A 173 16.16 34.90 -10.81
CA VAL A 173 16.88 34.97 -9.52
C VAL A 173 16.65 36.31 -8.81
N LEU A 174 16.76 37.44 -9.51
CA LEU A 174 16.50 38.75 -8.90
C LEU A 174 15.05 38.89 -8.43
N ARG A 175 14.08 38.41 -9.23
CA ARG A 175 12.66 38.39 -8.88
C ARG A 175 12.37 37.51 -7.67
N SER A 176 13.02 36.35 -7.58
CA SER A 176 12.92 35.47 -6.39
C SER A 176 13.45 36.12 -5.11
N SER A 177 14.34 37.13 -5.24
CA SER A 177 14.89 37.92 -4.13
C SER A 177 14.10 39.20 -3.83
N GLY A 178 12.96 39.41 -4.50
CA GLY A 178 12.14 40.62 -4.38
C GLY A 178 12.64 41.83 -5.17
N GLY A 179 13.65 41.65 -6.03
CA GLY A 179 14.10 42.67 -6.98
C GLY A 179 13.33 42.59 -8.30
N ASP A 180 13.41 43.64 -9.12
CA ASP A 180 12.94 43.59 -10.51
C ASP A 180 14.05 44.15 -11.41
N LEU A 181 14.29 43.52 -12.56
CA LEU A 181 15.10 44.19 -13.57
C LEU A 181 14.22 45.21 -14.26
N GLY A 182 14.63 46.48 -14.19
CA GLY A 182 13.94 47.55 -14.90
C GLY A 182 13.79 47.27 -16.39
N TRP A 183 12.91 48.05 -17.04
CA TRP A 183 12.53 47.92 -18.46
C TRP A 183 13.69 47.70 -19.45
N ARG A 184 14.90 48.20 -19.14
CA ARG A 184 16.11 48.02 -19.95
C ARG A 184 16.47 46.55 -20.18
N ALA A 185 16.26 45.67 -19.20
CA ALA A 185 16.53 44.24 -19.36
C ALA A 185 15.50 43.57 -20.29
N THR A 186 14.24 44.01 -20.22
CA THR A 186 13.20 43.56 -21.14
C THR A 186 13.54 43.98 -22.58
N VAL A 187 14.05 45.20 -22.77
CA VAL A 187 14.52 45.63 -24.10
C VAL A 187 15.70 44.79 -24.59
N ALA A 188 16.70 44.51 -23.73
CA ALA A 188 17.82 43.65 -24.11
C ALA A 188 17.37 42.24 -24.52
N GLU A 189 16.41 41.66 -23.79
CA GLU A 189 15.77 40.38 -24.11
C GLU A 189 15.07 40.41 -25.47
N TRP A 190 14.22 41.41 -25.72
CA TRP A 190 13.53 41.57 -27.00
C TRP A 190 14.48 41.81 -28.17
N VAL A 191 15.53 42.60 -27.97
CA VAL A 191 16.55 42.86 -29.00
C VAL A 191 17.30 41.57 -29.34
N ALA A 192 17.74 40.82 -28.33
CA ALA A 192 18.45 39.56 -28.56
C ALA A 192 17.56 38.51 -29.23
N LEU A 193 16.30 38.38 -28.79
CA LEU A 193 15.31 37.47 -29.39
C LEU A 193 14.99 37.86 -30.85
N SER A 194 14.74 39.13 -31.10
CA SER A 194 14.47 39.64 -32.45
C SER A 194 15.67 39.45 -33.36
N THR A 195 16.89 39.64 -32.85
CA THR A 195 18.14 39.41 -33.59
C THR A 195 18.31 37.93 -33.95
N SER A 196 18.04 37.02 -33.01
CA SER A 196 18.09 35.57 -33.26
C SER A 196 17.06 35.14 -34.31
N ILE A 197 15.82 35.62 -34.21
CA ILE A 197 14.77 35.34 -35.21
C ILE A 197 15.17 35.91 -36.58
N ALA A 198 15.64 37.16 -36.63
CA ALA A 198 16.04 37.80 -37.88
C ALA A 198 17.20 37.06 -38.56
N LEU A 199 18.22 36.63 -37.80
CA LEU A 199 19.35 35.86 -38.34
C LEU A 199 18.90 34.50 -38.88
N ASN A 200 17.97 33.82 -38.21
CA ASN A 200 17.45 32.53 -38.65
C ASN A 200 16.58 32.67 -39.92
N MET A 201 15.80 33.76 -40.00
CA MET A 201 15.02 34.11 -41.20
C MET A 201 15.89 34.54 -42.38
N ALA A 202 16.99 35.27 -42.13
CA ALA A 202 17.86 35.78 -43.18
C ALA A 202 18.51 34.67 -44.01
N GLY A 203 18.81 33.52 -43.40
CA GLY A 203 19.33 32.35 -44.12
C GLY A 203 18.34 31.69 -45.09
N HIS A 204 17.05 31.93 -44.88
CA HIS A 204 15.96 31.29 -45.62
C HIS A 204 15.04 32.30 -46.27
N TRP A 205 15.54 33.51 -46.53
CA TRP A 205 14.72 34.59 -47.07
C TRP A 205 14.26 34.22 -48.49
N PRO A 206 12.95 34.09 -48.74
CA PRO A 206 12.45 33.77 -50.07
C PRO A 206 12.75 34.87 -51.08
N ASP A 207 13.12 34.48 -52.29
CA ASP A 207 13.00 35.35 -53.47
C ASP A 207 11.52 35.62 -53.83
N ALA A 208 10.62 34.69 -53.45
CA ALA A 208 9.17 34.82 -53.63
C ALA A 208 8.39 34.27 -52.42
N LEU A 209 7.43 35.06 -51.91
CA LEU A 209 6.55 34.72 -50.79
C LEU A 209 5.49 33.68 -51.21
N SER A 210 5.91 32.41 -51.33
CA SER A 210 4.98 31.29 -51.49
C SER A 210 4.51 30.78 -50.11
N LEU A 211 3.34 30.16 -50.05
CA LEU A 211 2.84 29.53 -48.81
C LEU A 211 3.83 28.47 -48.28
N ALA A 212 4.48 27.74 -49.17
CA ALA A 212 5.51 26.76 -48.80
C ALA A 212 6.73 27.44 -48.15
N THR A 213 7.12 28.63 -48.63
CA THR A 213 8.26 29.34 -48.04
C THR A 213 7.92 29.96 -46.69
N VAL A 214 6.69 30.47 -46.52
CA VAL A 214 6.20 30.91 -45.20
C VAL A 214 6.19 29.73 -44.22
N ALA A 215 5.71 28.56 -44.64
CA ALA A 215 5.73 27.35 -43.81
C ALA A 215 7.15 26.91 -43.45
N ALA A 216 8.10 26.97 -44.39
CA ALA A 216 9.51 26.68 -44.14
C ALA A 216 10.11 27.68 -43.15
N LEU A 217 9.84 28.97 -43.31
CA LEU A 217 10.34 30.03 -42.44
C LEU A 217 9.79 29.92 -41.01
N VAL A 218 8.52 29.54 -40.87
CA VAL A 218 7.91 29.20 -39.58
C VAL A 218 8.60 27.97 -38.98
N ALA A 219 8.81 26.91 -39.77
CA ALA A 219 9.46 25.68 -39.29
C ALA A 219 10.88 25.93 -38.75
N HIS A 220 11.66 26.79 -39.41
CA HIS A 220 13.00 27.17 -38.95
C HIS A 220 12.96 28.05 -37.69
N SER A 221 11.93 28.89 -37.54
CA SER A 221 11.75 29.74 -36.36
C SER A 221 11.33 28.97 -35.09
N ILE A 222 10.94 27.69 -35.21
CA ILE A 222 10.52 26.85 -34.06
C ILE A 222 11.64 26.72 -33.02
N GLY A 223 12.90 26.64 -33.42
CA GLY A 223 14.04 26.52 -32.49
C GLY A 223 14.14 27.71 -31.52
N PRO A 224 14.39 28.94 -32.02
CA PRO A 224 14.45 30.13 -31.18
C PRO A 224 13.17 30.40 -30.39
N LEU A 225 12.00 30.23 -31.01
CA LEU A 225 10.71 30.44 -30.34
C LEU A 225 10.47 29.40 -29.24
N GLY A 226 10.82 28.14 -29.49
CA GLY A 226 10.75 27.06 -28.51
C GLY A 226 11.70 27.26 -27.34
N ALA A 227 12.94 27.69 -27.61
CA ALA A 227 13.93 28.01 -26.58
C ALA A 227 13.47 29.18 -25.70
N ALA A 228 13.03 30.28 -26.32
CA ALA A 228 12.51 31.44 -25.60
C ALA A 228 11.25 31.11 -24.79
N GLY A 229 10.30 30.38 -25.37
CA GLY A 229 9.10 29.93 -24.69
C GLY A 229 9.41 29.01 -23.50
N THR A 230 10.38 28.11 -23.64
CA THR A 230 10.82 27.22 -22.56
C THR A 230 11.50 28.02 -21.44
N ALA A 231 12.38 28.96 -21.77
CA ALA A 231 13.04 29.81 -20.78
C ALA A 231 12.04 30.72 -20.03
N TRP A 232 11.06 31.28 -20.74
CA TRP A 232 9.95 32.02 -20.15
C TRP A 232 9.12 31.14 -19.20
N LEU A 233 8.83 29.90 -19.59
CA LEU A 233 8.12 28.93 -18.76
C LEU A 233 8.90 28.57 -17.49
N ILE A 234 10.22 28.39 -17.58
CA ILE A 234 11.09 28.21 -16.41
C ILE A 234 10.92 29.40 -15.46
N GLY A 235 10.93 30.63 -15.98
CA GLY A 235 10.72 31.84 -15.19
C GLY A 235 9.37 31.89 -14.48
N ILE A 236 8.28 31.50 -15.15
CA ILE A 236 6.94 31.42 -14.53
C ILE A 236 6.91 30.39 -13.40
N VAL A 237 7.47 29.19 -13.63
CA VAL A 237 7.47 28.14 -12.62
C VAL A 237 8.31 28.56 -11.41
N ASP A 238 9.45 29.21 -11.64
CA ASP A 238 10.29 29.77 -10.57
C ASP A 238 9.54 30.85 -9.77
N ASP A 239 8.87 31.80 -10.45
CA ASP A 239 8.07 32.85 -9.82
C ASP A 239 6.92 32.25 -8.98
N ALA A 240 6.20 31.27 -9.52
CA ALA A 240 5.14 30.56 -8.79
C ALA A 240 5.67 29.82 -7.55
N VAL A 241 6.85 29.20 -7.65
CA VAL A 241 7.54 28.55 -6.53
C VAL A 241 7.98 29.56 -5.47
N SER A 242 8.54 30.70 -5.87
CA SER A 242 8.99 31.76 -4.96
C SER A 242 7.84 32.49 -4.27
N GLN A 243 6.70 32.65 -4.95
CA GLN A 243 5.49 33.23 -4.36
C GLN A 243 4.70 32.24 -3.50
N ALA A 244 4.97 30.94 -3.62
CA ALA A 244 4.37 29.96 -2.74
C ALA A 244 4.79 30.27 -1.30
N LYS A 245 3.80 30.49 -0.43
CA LYS A 245 4.01 30.68 1.01
C LYS A 245 3.70 29.36 1.73
N PRO A 246 4.59 28.36 1.73
CA PRO A 246 4.30 27.05 2.31
C PRO A 246 4.01 27.11 3.81
N TRP A 247 4.47 28.18 4.47
CA TRP A 247 4.29 28.46 5.90
C TRP A 247 2.99 29.19 6.23
N ASP A 248 2.31 29.78 5.25
CA ASP A 248 1.09 30.56 5.53
C ASP A 248 -0.06 29.63 5.93
N GLY A 249 -0.51 29.78 7.19
CA GLY A 249 -1.54 28.95 7.82
C GLY A 249 -1.13 27.50 8.14
N ALA A 250 0.14 27.11 7.97
CA ALA A 250 0.62 25.77 8.30
C ALA A 250 1.40 25.78 9.62
N ARG A 251 1.12 24.80 10.49
CA ARG A 251 1.91 24.58 11.71
C ARG A 251 3.28 24.02 11.36
N ARG A 252 4.29 24.42 12.12
CA ARG A 252 5.65 23.86 12.01
C ARG A 252 5.73 22.51 12.74
N LEU A 253 6.68 21.65 12.37
CA LEU A 253 6.86 20.34 13.00
C LEU A 253 7.25 20.45 14.48
N ASP A 254 7.95 21.50 14.89
CA ASP A 254 8.28 21.79 16.30
C ASP A 254 7.06 22.25 17.11
N GLU A 255 6.11 22.95 16.48
CA GLU A 255 4.84 23.36 17.08
C GLU A 255 3.81 22.22 17.15
N MET A 256 3.93 21.22 16.28
CA MET A 256 3.17 19.99 16.39
C MET A 256 3.81 19.16 17.50
N GLU A 257 3.20 19.13 18.69
CA GLU A 257 3.61 18.32 19.86
C GLU A 257 3.49 16.79 19.60
N LEU A 258 4.08 16.30 18.50
CA LEU A 258 4.03 14.92 18.02
C LEU A 258 4.72 13.97 19.01
N GLY A 259 5.69 14.46 19.79
CA GLY A 259 6.43 13.68 20.77
C GLY A 259 5.78 13.60 22.16
N GLN A 260 4.91 14.54 22.53
CA GLN A 260 4.49 14.71 23.94
C GLN A 260 3.11 14.11 24.25
N ARG A 261 2.31 13.84 23.21
CA ARG A 261 1.12 12.97 23.31
C ARG A 261 1.43 11.49 23.19
N GLY A 262 2.72 11.13 23.21
CA GLY A 262 3.16 9.76 23.39
C GLY A 262 2.46 9.22 24.62
N VAL A 263 1.54 8.28 24.35
CA VAL A 263 0.79 7.47 25.29
C VAL A 263 1.46 7.57 26.66
N SER A 264 0.88 8.35 27.56
CA SER A 264 1.13 8.12 28.97
C SER A 264 0.62 6.71 29.18
N VAL A 265 1.48 5.72 28.91
CA VAL A 265 1.28 4.35 29.31
C VAL A 265 1.26 4.56 30.79
N SER A 266 0.05 4.70 31.34
CA SER A 266 -0.21 4.56 32.76
C SER A 266 0.35 3.19 33.05
N ARG A 267 1.65 3.16 33.36
CA ARG A 267 2.35 2.00 33.87
C ARG A 267 1.42 1.58 34.98
N PRO A 268 0.70 0.45 34.84
CA PRO A 268 -0.26 0.06 35.85
C PRO A 268 0.55 0.09 37.12
N ALA A 269 0.19 1.01 38.03
CA ALA A 269 0.92 1.19 39.26
C ALA A 269 1.08 -0.22 39.80
N SER A 270 2.32 -0.69 39.90
CA SER A 270 2.62 -1.98 40.49
C SER A 270 2.22 -1.82 41.94
N GLY A 271 0.92 -1.96 42.19
CA GLY A 271 0.35 -2.06 43.49
C GLY A 271 0.84 -3.40 43.98
N THR A 272 1.98 -3.37 44.66
CA THR A 272 2.32 -4.25 45.78
C THR A 272 1.32 -4.02 46.93
N GLY A 273 0.03 -3.97 46.59
CA GLY A 273 -1.08 -4.00 47.53
C GLY A 273 -1.20 -5.45 47.95
N ALA A 274 -0.49 -5.80 49.02
CA ALA A 274 -0.80 -6.95 49.83
C ALA A 274 -2.33 -6.96 50.04
N VAL A 275 -2.98 -7.99 49.47
CA VAL A 275 -4.38 -8.29 49.74
C VAL A 275 -4.49 -8.50 51.26
N PRO A 276 -5.21 -7.65 52.02
CA PRO A 276 -5.51 -7.97 53.40
C PRO A 276 -6.45 -9.17 53.35
N LEU A 277 -6.02 -10.27 53.95
CA LEU A 277 -6.83 -11.45 54.18
C LEU A 277 -7.92 -11.07 55.19
N GLN A 278 -8.99 -10.40 54.74
CA GLN A 278 -10.16 -10.11 55.56
C GLN A 278 -11.06 -11.34 55.54
N ALA A 279 -10.95 -12.15 56.59
CA ALA A 279 -11.90 -13.20 56.91
C ALA A 279 -13.25 -12.56 57.25
N SER A 280 -14.14 -12.46 56.26
CA SER A 280 -15.54 -12.11 56.51
C SER A 280 -16.27 -13.37 56.99
N HIS A 281 -16.61 -13.38 58.28
CA HIS A 281 -17.62 -14.28 58.82
C HIS A 281 -18.97 -14.03 58.15
N GLY A 282 -19.73 -15.11 57.98
CA GLY A 282 -20.87 -15.19 57.08
C GLY A 282 -22.07 -14.37 57.50
N THR A 283 -22.76 -13.90 56.46
CA THR A 283 -24.20 -13.62 56.48
C THR A 283 -24.75 -14.11 55.14
N ALA A 284 -25.82 -14.91 55.19
CA ALA A 284 -26.42 -15.58 54.05
C ALA A 284 -26.95 -14.59 53.00
N PRO A 285 -26.91 -14.92 51.69
CA PRO A 285 -27.51 -14.10 50.66
C PRO A 285 -29.04 -14.26 50.65
N GLU A 286 -29.72 -13.14 50.89
CA GLU A 286 -31.16 -12.96 50.72
C GLU A 286 -31.49 -12.91 49.21
N LEU A 287 -32.46 -13.72 48.79
CA LEU A 287 -32.93 -13.85 47.41
C LEU A 287 -33.58 -12.54 46.91
N PRO A 288 -33.26 -12.04 45.71
CA PRO A 288 -33.98 -10.92 45.12
C PRO A 288 -35.38 -11.37 44.65
N GLY A 289 -36.40 -10.66 45.13
CA GLY A 289 -37.80 -10.87 44.78
C GLY A 289 -38.16 -10.46 43.33
N PRO A 290 -39.31 -10.92 42.82
CA PRO A 290 -39.71 -10.73 41.43
C PRO A 290 -40.14 -9.29 41.15
N VAL A 291 -39.54 -8.70 40.12
CA VAL A 291 -39.87 -7.36 39.61
C VAL A 291 -41.11 -7.47 38.71
N SER A 292 -42.18 -6.76 39.09
CA SER A 292 -43.41 -6.66 38.28
C SER A 292 -43.21 -5.72 37.09
N PRO A 293 -43.82 -5.99 35.91
CA PRO A 293 -43.75 -5.11 34.76
C PRO A 293 -44.79 -3.98 34.89
N GLY A 294 -44.31 -2.76 35.16
CA GLY A 294 -45.11 -1.55 35.11
C GLY A 294 -45.27 -1.03 33.69
N LEU A 295 -46.42 -1.30 33.09
CA LEU A 295 -46.98 -0.59 31.93
C LEU A 295 -47.37 0.83 32.35
N SER A 296 -46.83 1.86 31.68
CA SER A 296 -47.40 3.21 31.62
C SER A 296 -46.89 3.97 30.37
N HIS A 297 -47.76 4.09 29.37
CA HIS A 297 -47.82 5.17 28.36
C HIS A 297 -48.22 6.52 29.03
N PRO A 298 -48.40 7.68 28.34
CA PRO A 298 -48.02 8.13 26.97
C PRO A 298 -47.43 9.57 26.90
N GLY A 299 -46.99 10.00 25.71
CA GLY A 299 -47.38 11.31 25.14
C GLY A 299 -46.60 12.58 25.53
N GLY A 300 -45.98 13.20 24.52
CA GLY A 300 -45.58 14.62 24.56
C GLY A 300 -44.82 15.07 23.31
N PRO A 301 -45.44 15.82 22.38
CA PRO A 301 -44.76 16.43 21.25
C PRO A 301 -44.34 17.88 21.57
N GLY A 302 -43.10 18.23 21.25
CA GLY A 302 -42.63 19.61 21.30
C GLY A 302 -41.15 19.64 20.94
N ARG A 303 -40.61 20.57 20.16
CA ARG A 303 -41.12 21.82 19.62
C ARG A 303 -40.12 22.21 18.55
N LEU A 304 -40.56 22.29 17.30
CA LEU A 304 -39.77 22.89 16.21
C LEU A 304 -39.63 24.39 16.48
N THR A 305 -38.42 24.86 16.73
CA THR A 305 -38.09 26.28 16.65
C THR A 305 -37.75 26.62 15.21
N SER A 306 -38.58 27.48 14.63
CA SER A 306 -38.48 28.05 13.31
C SER A 306 -37.87 29.47 13.34
N HIS A 307 -37.26 29.81 12.19
CA HIS A 307 -36.94 31.15 11.62
C HIS A 307 -35.74 31.96 12.13
N PRO A 308 -35.22 32.93 11.33
CA PRO A 308 -35.42 33.25 9.89
C PRO A 308 -34.08 33.27 9.07
N ALA A 309 -34.03 32.95 7.78
CA ALA A 309 -34.33 33.76 6.58
C ALA A 309 -33.56 35.10 6.45
N ALA A 310 -32.57 35.19 5.55
CA ALA A 310 -32.50 36.18 4.45
C ALA A 310 -31.19 36.12 3.62
N SER A 311 -31.29 36.57 2.36
CA SER A 311 -30.30 36.74 1.27
C SER A 311 -29.96 35.45 0.50
N GLN A 312 -30.64 35.04 -0.57
CA GLN A 312 -30.91 35.74 -1.85
C GLN A 312 -29.66 36.40 -2.44
N GLY A 313 -29.11 35.72 -3.45
CA GLY A 313 -27.99 36.11 -4.30
C GLY A 313 -27.95 35.17 -5.51
N GLU A 314 -28.75 35.54 -6.50
CA GLU A 314 -28.82 35.15 -7.92
C GLU A 314 -27.69 34.27 -8.50
N THR A 315 -28.04 33.05 -8.90
CA THR A 315 -28.13 32.57 -10.30
C THR A 315 -26.85 32.69 -11.14
N SER A 316 -26.19 31.55 -11.34
CA SER A 316 -25.65 31.22 -12.65
C SER A 316 -25.85 29.74 -12.95
N ARG A 317 -26.80 29.48 -13.85
CA ARG A 317 -27.17 28.18 -14.42
C ARG A 317 -26.06 27.76 -15.38
N GLY A 318 -25.27 26.76 -14.99
CA GLY A 318 -24.41 26.00 -15.90
C GLY A 318 -25.02 24.63 -16.14
N THR A 319 -25.82 24.50 -17.18
CA THR A 319 -26.46 23.27 -17.63
C THR A 319 -25.39 22.26 -18.07
N VAL A 320 -25.34 21.10 -17.41
CA VAL A 320 -24.55 19.94 -17.85
C VAL A 320 -25.36 19.18 -18.91
N PRO A 321 -24.88 19.05 -20.16
CA PRO A 321 -25.50 18.14 -21.10
C PRO A 321 -24.97 16.72 -20.85
N VAL A 322 -25.86 15.88 -20.34
CA VAL A 322 -25.81 14.42 -20.47
C VAL A 322 -26.10 14.09 -21.93
N SER A 323 -25.21 13.33 -22.59
CA SER A 323 -25.50 12.60 -23.82
C SER A 323 -24.43 11.55 -24.13
N PRO A 324 -24.76 10.54 -24.95
CA PRO A 324 -24.71 9.15 -24.54
C PRO A 324 -23.52 8.35 -25.08
N THR A 325 -23.36 7.17 -24.50
CA THR A 325 -22.63 6.01 -25.03
C THR A 325 -22.98 5.74 -26.50
N PRO A 326 -21.98 5.47 -27.35
CA PRO A 326 -22.17 4.57 -28.47
C PRO A 326 -21.26 3.35 -28.31
N GLU A 327 -21.95 2.22 -28.16
CA GLU A 327 -21.50 0.90 -28.54
C GLU A 327 -21.16 0.92 -30.04
N THR A 328 -19.92 0.56 -30.42
CA THR A 328 -19.63 0.16 -31.80
C THR A 328 -18.51 -0.86 -31.81
N VAL A 329 -18.95 -2.12 -31.92
CA VAL A 329 -18.21 -3.24 -32.47
C VAL A 329 -17.59 -2.83 -33.81
N ARG A 330 -16.28 -3.00 -33.97
CA ARG A 330 -15.67 -3.08 -35.29
C ARG A 330 -14.46 -4.01 -35.27
N GLU A 331 -14.71 -5.22 -35.77
CA GLU A 331 -13.73 -6.12 -36.35
C GLU A 331 -12.97 -5.41 -37.48
N THR A 332 -11.67 -5.64 -37.58
CA THR A 332 -10.89 -5.53 -38.83
C THR A 332 -9.53 -6.21 -38.63
N PRO A 333 -8.84 -6.61 -39.70
CA PRO A 333 -8.69 -8.02 -40.02
C PRO A 333 -7.24 -8.51 -39.97
N GLU A 334 -7.14 -9.82 -39.78
CA GLU A 334 -5.99 -10.66 -40.07
C GLU A 334 -5.42 -10.32 -41.46
N THR A 335 -4.26 -9.66 -41.47
CA THR A 335 -3.49 -9.40 -42.69
C THR A 335 -2.28 -10.32 -42.67
N ALA A 336 -2.43 -11.42 -43.40
CA ALA A 336 -1.36 -12.32 -43.78
C ALA A 336 -0.37 -11.62 -44.73
N ALA A 337 0.93 -11.79 -44.46
CA ALA A 337 2.01 -11.54 -45.40
C ALA A 337 3.08 -12.64 -45.27
N PRO A 338 3.83 -12.92 -46.34
CA PRO A 338 4.12 -14.29 -46.77
C PRO A 338 5.44 -14.88 -46.25
N ARG A 339 5.46 -16.21 -46.22
CA ARG A 339 6.65 -17.07 -46.21
C ARG A 339 7.66 -16.68 -47.30
N PRO A 340 8.96 -16.73 -46.98
CA PRO A 340 9.97 -17.23 -47.90
C PRO A 340 10.45 -18.63 -47.48
N THR A 341 10.57 -19.46 -48.50
CA THR A 341 11.04 -20.84 -48.50
C THR A 341 12.57 -20.90 -48.34
N ALA A 342 13.01 -22.02 -47.76
CA ALA A 342 14.37 -22.54 -47.59
C ALA A 342 15.44 -22.13 -48.63
N ALA A 343 16.70 -21.94 -48.21
CA ALA A 343 17.68 -23.04 -48.14
C ALA A 343 19.10 -22.58 -47.73
N SER A 344 19.78 -23.51 -47.03
CA SER A 344 21.21 -23.84 -47.06
C SER A 344 22.26 -23.04 -46.28
N GLU A 345 23.04 -23.85 -45.53
CA GLU A 345 24.48 -23.76 -45.23
C GLU A 345 24.96 -23.07 -43.93
N THR A 346 24.96 -23.85 -42.85
CA THR A 346 26.11 -23.99 -41.92
C THR A 346 27.29 -24.71 -42.62
N PRO A 347 28.57 -24.64 -42.16
CA PRO A 347 29.02 -24.34 -40.79
C PRO A 347 30.25 -23.41 -40.66
N GLY A 348 30.40 -22.76 -39.50
CA GLY A 348 31.60 -21.98 -39.17
C GLY A 348 31.79 -21.79 -37.67
N THR A 349 32.67 -22.61 -37.10
CA THR A 349 33.16 -22.59 -35.72
C THR A 349 34.02 -21.35 -35.43
N ALA A 350 33.70 -20.58 -34.40
CA ALA A 350 34.63 -19.70 -33.64
C ALA A 350 33.90 -19.19 -32.38
N SER A 351 34.26 -19.72 -31.21
CA SER A 351 35.21 -19.10 -30.26
C SER A 351 34.58 -18.00 -29.40
N HIS A 352 34.33 -18.43 -28.16
CA HIS A 352 34.27 -17.70 -26.91
C HIS A 352 35.13 -16.42 -26.89
N GLU A 353 34.50 -15.26 -26.68
CA GLU A 353 35.16 -14.11 -26.04
C GLU A 353 34.09 -13.30 -25.28
N THR A 354 33.99 -13.57 -23.98
CA THR A 354 33.16 -12.82 -23.04
C THR A 354 33.85 -11.47 -22.81
N ARG A 355 33.33 -10.44 -23.48
CA ARG A 355 33.73 -9.05 -23.28
C ARG A 355 33.11 -8.53 -21.99
N ASP A 356 33.98 -8.21 -21.04
CA ASP A 356 33.71 -7.53 -19.77
C ASP A 356 33.48 -6.04 -20.05
N ASP A 357 32.20 -5.62 -20.10
CA ASP A 357 31.84 -4.20 -20.17
C ASP A 357 31.63 -3.68 -18.74
N GLY A 358 32.70 -3.12 -18.20
CA GLY A 358 32.71 -2.32 -16.97
C GLY A 358 31.91 -1.03 -17.16
N GLY A 359 30.60 -1.13 -17.00
CA GLY A 359 29.71 0.01 -16.84
C GLY A 359 29.76 0.51 -15.40
N GLU A 360 30.52 1.58 -15.16
CA GLU A 360 30.53 2.39 -13.94
C GLU A 360 29.10 2.87 -13.66
N THR A 361 28.42 2.15 -12.75
CA THR A 361 27.08 2.52 -12.30
C THR A 361 27.22 3.60 -11.26
N THR A 362 26.55 4.71 -11.54
CA THR A 362 26.41 5.88 -10.67
C THR A 362 25.97 5.41 -9.29
N GLU A 363 26.86 5.55 -8.32
CA GLU A 363 26.63 5.21 -6.92
C GLU A 363 25.53 6.11 -6.36
N VAL A 364 24.28 5.64 -6.46
CA VAL A 364 23.15 6.24 -5.76
C VAL A 364 23.36 5.94 -4.29
N VAL A 365 23.91 6.91 -3.55
CA VAL A 365 23.97 6.91 -2.09
C VAL A 365 22.54 6.89 -1.56
N ILE A 366 22.05 5.70 -1.21
CA ILE A 366 20.76 5.51 -0.56
C ILE A 366 20.98 5.89 0.92
N PRO A 367 20.14 6.79 1.50
CA PRO A 367 20.32 7.22 2.89
C PRO A 367 20.21 6.03 3.86
N ASP A 368 21.05 6.02 4.89
CA ASP A 368 21.21 5.02 5.97
C ASP A 368 19.94 4.74 6.81
N PHE A 369 18.79 5.28 6.44
CA PHE A 369 17.52 5.00 7.10
C PHE A 369 16.72 3.98 6.30
N VAL A 370 16.97 2.71 6.62
CA VAL A 370 16.15 1.58 6.17
C VAL A 370 14.91 1.52 7.10
N PRO A 371 13.68 1.69 6.58
CA PRO A 371 12.47 1.57 7.40
C PRO A 371 12.44 0.23 8.13
N GLU A 372 11.96 0.18 9.37
CA GLU A 372 11.87 -1.06 10.17
C GLU A 372 11.13 -2.21 9.44
N GLU A 373 10.21 -1.86 8.53
CA GLU A 373 9.48 -2.81 7.66
C GLU A 373 10.36 -3.48 6.57
N TRP A 374 11.49 -2.87 6.20
CA TRP A 374 12.47 -3.47 5.27
C TRP A 374 13.31 -4.55 5.95
N ASP A 375 13.49 -4.47 7.27
CA ASP A 375 14.23 -5.46 8.05
C ASP A 375 13.47 -6.79 8.12
N ASP A 376 12.15 -6.75 8.33
CA ASP A 376 11.33 -7.97 8.38
C ASP A 376 11.28 -8.68 7.02
N ARG A 377 11.19 -7.93 5.92
CA ARG A 377 11.23 -8.50 4.57
C ARG A 377 12.59 -9.09 4.23
N LYS A 378 13.68 -8.41 4.61
CA LYS A 378 15.05 -8.91 4.42
C LYS A 378 15.27 -10.19 5.24
N ARG A 379 14.86 -10.21 6.51
CA ARG A 379 14.90 -11.41 7.38
C ARG A 379 14.09 -12.57 6.81
N LEU A 380 12.87 -12.32 6.33
CA LEU A 380 12.05 -13.36 5.70
C LEU A 380 12.71 -13.96 4.46
N VAL A 381 13.29 -13.12 3.60
CA VAL A 381 14.01 -13.56 2.38
C VAL A 381 15.24 -14.38 2.75
N ILE A 382 16.05 -13.92 3.71
CA ILE A 382 17.26 -14.62 4.16
C ILE A 382 16.91 -15.95 4.81
N ALA A 383 15.96 -15.98 5.75
CA ALA A 383 15.52 -17.22 6.41
C ALA A 383 14.95 -18.24 5.41
N THR A 384 14.20 -17.79 4.40
CA THR A 384 13.67 -18.68 3.35
C THR A 384 14.79 -19.21 2.44
N TYR A 385 15.79 -18.38 2.16
CA TYR A 385 16.97 -18.77 1.39
C TYR A 385 17.84 -19.79 2.13
N GLU A 386 18.14 -19.56 3.41
CA GLU A 386 18.87 -20.49 4.28
C GLU A 386 18.14 -21.82 4.41
N ALA A 387 16.83 -21.80 4.68
CA ALA A 387 16.03 -23.02 4.75
C ALA A 387 16.05 -23.80 3.42
N ALA A 388 16.00 -23.13 2.28
CA ALA A 388 16.12 -23.79 0.98
C ALA A 388 17.53 -24.38 0.76
N ARG A 389 18.57 -23.66 1.19
CA ARG A 389 19.99 -24.10 1.10
C ARG A 389 20.25 -25.32 1.99
N GLU A 390 19.77 -25.33 3.23
CA GLU A 390 19.91 -26.43 4.18
C GLU A 390 19.18 -27.71 3.73
N ASN A 391 18.00 -27.56 3.13
CA ASN A 391 17.19 -28.68 2.66
C ASN A 391 17.63 -29.19 1.27
N GLY A 392 18.65 -28.62 0.64
CA GLY A 392 19.08 -28.97 -0.71
C GLY A 392 18.06 -28.64 -1.81
N GLU A 393 17.15 -27.70 -1.53
CA GLU A 393 16.13 -27.25 -2.47
C GLU A 393 16.68 -26.18 -3.43
N PRO A 394 16.05 -26.00 -4.61
CA PRO A 394 16.43 -24.92 -5.52
C PRO A 394 16.23 -23.54 -4.87
N HIS A 395 17.32 -22.82 -4.66
CA HIS A 395 17.38 -21.54 -3.93
C HIS A 395 17.68 -20.34 -4.85
N SER A 396 17.32 -20.42 -6.13
CA SER A 396 17.50 -19.29 -7.05
C SER A 396 16.63 -18.10 -6.61
N GLY A 397 17.08 -16.87 -6.90
CA GLY A 397 16.34 -15.66 -6.50
C GLY A 397 14.90 -15.61 -7.04
N GLY A 398 14.61 -16.28 -8.16
CA GLY A 398 13.24 -16.43 -8.66
C GLY A 398 12.37 -17.35 -7.80
N VAL A 399 12.92 -18.46 -7.30
CA VAL A 399 12.19 -19.40 -6.43
C VAL A 399 11.93 -18.77 -5.06
N ILE A 400 12.92 -18.09 -4.48
CA ILE A 400 12.76 -17.40 -3.19
C ILE A 400 11.79 -16.22 -3.32
N SER A 401 11.81 -15.49 -4.43
CA SER A 401 10.84 -14.43 -4.73
C SER A 401 9.41 -14.96 -4.78
N ALA A 402 9.19 -16.09 -5.45
CA ALA A 402 7.88 -16.74 -5.50
C ALA A 402 7.37 -17.20 -4.13
N ARG A 403 8.26 -17.70 -3.25
CA ARG A 403 7.91 -18.16 -1.90
C ARG A 403 7.59 -17.01 -0.93
N THR A 404 8.29 -15.89 -1.06
CA THR A 404 8.20 -14.77 -0.11
C THR A 404 7.26 -13.66 -0.56
N GLY A 405 6.88 -13.63 -1.84
CA GLY A 405 6.10 -12.53 -2.44
C GLY A 405 6.90 -11.23 -2.64
N VAL A 406 8.21 -11.25 -2.40
CA VAL A 406 9.11 -10.10 -2.59
C VAL A 406 9.56 -10.06 -4.07
N PRO A 407 9.62 -8.88 -4.74
CA PRO A 407 10.06 -8.79 -6.12
C PRO A 407 11.45 -9.39 -6.35
N LYS A 408 11.64 -10.13 -7.46
CA LYS A 408 12.88 -10.85 -7.79
C LYS A 408 14.14 -9.98 -7.71
N SER A 409 14.09 -8.74 -8.20
CA SER A 409 15.23 -7.80 -8.12
C SER A 409 15.63 -7.51 -6.68
N THR A 410 14.67 -7.29 -5.80
CA THR A 410 14.87 -7.06 -4.37
C THR A 410 15.37 -8.31 -3.66
N THR A 411 14.78 -9.48 -3.95
CA THR A 411 15.24 -10.78 -3.42
C THR A 411 16.69 -11.06 -3.80
N CYS A 412 17.06 -10.89 -5.07
CA CYS A 412 18.45 -11.06 -5.52
C CYS A 412 19.41 -10.09 -4.82
N ARG A 413 19.00 -8.83 -4.61
CA ARG A 413 19.81 -7.86 -3.87
C ARG A 413 20.04 -8.30 -2.43
N TYR A 414 18.98 -8.68 -1.70
CA TYR A 414 19.09 -9.12 -0.31
C TYR A 414 19.95 -10.36 -0.14
N ILE A 415 19.81 -11.35 -1.04
CA ILE A 415 20.64 -12.55 -1.01
C ILE A 415 22.10 -12.20 -1.31
N LYS A 416 22.36 -11.31 -2.28
CA LYS A 416 23.72 -10.84 -2.60
C LYS A 416 24.36 -10.11 -1.41
N ASP A 417 23.62 -9.20 -0.77
CA ASP A 417 24.09 -8.45 0.39
C ASP A 417 24.36 -9.38 1.59
N TYR A 418 23.55 -10.43 1.77
CA TYR A 418 23.75 -11.44 2.81
C TYR A 418 25.03 -12.26 2.57
N LEU A 419 25.21 -12.77 1.35
CA LEU A 419 26.38 -13.56 0.97
C LEU A 419 27.69 -12.76 0.95
N ALA A 420 27.62 -11.44 0.79
CA ALA A 420 28.80 -10.57 0.87
C ALA A 420 29.23 -10.26 2.31
N GLY A 421 28.39 -10.53 3.30
CA GLY A 421 28.67 -10.33 4.72
C GLY A 421 29.02 -11.58 5.51
N GLU A 422 28.87 -12.78 4.92
CA GLU A 422 29.45 -14.04 5.39
C GLU A 422 30.92 -14.15 4.95
#